data_AF-A0A381YQX8-F1
#
_entry.id   AF-A0A381YQX8-F1
#
_cell.length_a   1.000
_cell.length_b   1.000
_cell.length_c   1.000
_cell.angle_alpha   90.00
_cell.angle_beta   90.00
_cell.angle_gamma   90.00
#
_symmetry.space_group_name_H-M   'P 1'
#
loop_
_entity.id
_entity.type
_entity.pdbx_description
1 polymer ?
#
loop_
_entity_poly.entity_id
_entity_poly.type
_entity_poly.pdbx_seq_one_letter_code
_entity_poly.pdbx_strand_id
1 'polypeptide(L)'
;PAREALAVELNSIQISDSIYPIYANVNAQPNTLGVKIKDLLIRQLENPVLWSQTITSMSNQGIESFIEVGPGKVLQGLNKRINPQIPVSGIESIAQLEALNV
;
A
#
# COMPACT_ATOMS: atom_id res chain seq x y z
N PRO A 1 5.91 -22.15 8.99
CA PRO A 1 4.48 -22.38 9.31
C PRO A 1 3.54 -21.33 8.72
N ALA A 2 3.54 -20.06 9.17
CA ALA A 2 2.60 -19.05 8.67
C ALA A 2 2.81 -18.73 7.19
N ARG A 3 4.08 -18.65 6.74
CA ARG A 3 4.44 -18.46 5.32
C ARG A 3 3.93 -19.58 4.43
N GLU A 4 4.12 -20.83 4.83
CA GLU A 4 3.73 -22.00 4.04
C GLU A 4 2.22 -22.04 3.86
N ALA A 5 1.46 -21.83 4.94
CA ALA A 5 0.00 -21.75 4.88
C ALA A 5 -0.48 -20.62 3.95
N LEU A 6 0.09 -19.42 4.07
CA LEU A 6 -0.25 -18.31 3.18
C LEU A 6 0.13 -18.61 1.71
N ALA A 7 1.27 -19.24 1.48
CA ALA A 7 1.72 -19.58 0.13
C ALA A 7 0.79 -20.59 -0.55
N VAL A 8 0.29 -21.61 0.19
CA VAL A 8 -0.70 -22.56 -0.34
C VAL A 8 -1.97 -21.83 -0.79
N GLU A 9 -2.51 -20.96 0.06
CA GLU A 9 -3.71 -20.18 -0.27
C GLU A 9 -3.48 -19.22 -1.44
N LEU A 10 -2.38 -18.46 -1.44
CA LEU A 10 -2.07 -17.53 -2.53
C LEU A 10 -1.78 -18.24 -3.85
N ASN A 11 -1.27 -19.47 -3.82
CA ASN A 11 -1.05 -20.26 -5.03
C ASN A 11 -2.36 -20.79 -5.64
N SER A 12 -3.43 -20.93 -4.85
CA SER A 12 -4.75 -21.32 -5.35
C SER A 12 -5.50 -20.15 -6.02
N ILE A 13 -5.07 -18.90 -5.77
CA ILE A 13 -5.70 -17.67 -6.28
C ILE A 13 -4.97 -17.16 -7.53
N GLN A 14 -5.70 -16.79 -8.57
CA GLN A 14 -5.14 -16.02 -9.69
C GLN A 14 -5.05 -14.55 -9.31
N ILE A 15 -3.84 -13.99 -9.31
CA ILE A 15 -3.60 -12.54 -9.15
C ILE A 15 -3.27 -11.99 -10.53
N SER A 16 -4.19 -11.17 -11.07
CA SER A 16 -4.00 -10.48 -12.34
C SER A 16 -3.01 -9.32 -12.21
N ASP A 17 -2.48 -8.89 -13.35
CA ASP A 17 -1.67 -7.68 -13.40
C ASP A 17 -2.52 -6.45 -13.01
N SER A 18 -1.92 -5.56 -12.21
CA SER A 18 -2.55 -4.33 -11.77
C SER A 18 -2.32 -3.21 -12.77
N ILE A 19 -3.40 -2.51 -13.13
CA ILE A 19 -3.33 -1.28 -13.93
C ILE A 19 -2.76 -0.09 -13.14
N TYR A 20 -2.73 -0.19 -11.81
CA TYR A 20 -2.14 0.81 -10.91
C TYR A 20 -0.89 0.24 -10.22
N PRO A 21 0.20 1.02 -10.06
CA PRO A 21 1.39 0.55 -9.37
C PRO A 21 1.11 0.23 -7.89
N ILE A 22 1.41 -1.01 -7.47
CA ILE A 22 1.33 -1.44 -6.07
C ILE A 22 2.72 -1.37 -5.44
N TYR A 23 2.86 -0.52 -4.43
CA TYR A 23 4.08 -0.44 -3.63
C TYR A 23 4.04 -1.49 -2.52
N ALA A 24 4.87 -2.52 -2.66
CA ALA A 24 4.90 -3.59 -1.68
C ALA A 24 5.78 -3.20 -0.49
N ASN A 25 5.29 -3.52 0.72
CA ASN A 25 5.99 -3.26 1.98
C ASN A 25 7.40 -3.87 2.05
N VAL A 26 7.67 -4.98 1.33
CA VAL A 26 8.96 -5.68 1.33
C VAL A 26 10.05 -4.91 0.57
N ASN A 27 9.70 -4.14 -0.46
CA ASN A 27 10.71 -3.51 -1.33
C ASN A 27 10.53 -1.99 -1.52
N ALA A 28 9.39 -1.43 -1.11
CA ALA A 28 9.08 -0.01 -1.26
C ALA A 28 9.11 0.48 -2.73
N GLN A 29 8.92 -0.44 -3.68
CA GLN A 29 8.97 -0.18 -5.13
C GLN A 29 7.61 -0.42 -5.78
N PRO A 30 7.29 0.27 -6.89
CA PRO A 30 6.09 0.00 -7.67
C PRO A 30 6.14 -1.39 -8.34
N ASN A 31 5.03 -2.12 -8.31
CA ASN A 31 4.87 -3.41 -8.97
C ASN A 31 3.49 -3.48 -9.64
N THR A 32 3.44 -3.99 -10.88
CA THR A 32 2.18 -4.20 -11.62
C THR A 32 1.96 -5.67 -11.97
N LEU A 33 3.03 -6.48 -12.09
CA LEU A 33 2.92 -7.89 -12.44
C LEU A 33 2.30 -8.71 -11.29
N GLY A 34 1.20 -9.39 -11.55
CA GLY A 34 0.45 -10.17 -10.57
C GLY A 34 1.28 -11.29 -9.94
N VAL A 35 2.12 -11.95 -10.73
CA VAL A 35 3.07 -12.98 -10.24
C VAL A 35 4.08 -12.40 -9.23
N LYS A 36 4.53 -11.16 -9.45
CA LYS A 36 5.48 -10.48 -8.56
C LYS A 36 4.78 -9.99 -7.29
N ILE A 37 3.55 -9.47 -7.42
CA ILE A 37 2.72 -9.09 -6.27
C ILE A 37 2.46 -10.30 -5.36
N LYS A 38 2.16 -11.47 -5.95
CA LYS A 38 2.01 -12.73 -5.20
C LYS A 38 3.25 -13.08 -4.39
N ASP A 39 4.42 -13.09 -5.02
CA ASP A 39 5.71 -13.36 -4.33
C ASP A 39 5.93 -12.39 -3.16
N LEU A 40 5.70 -11.09 -3.39
CA LEU A 40 5.90 -10.06 -2.38
C LEU A 40 4.94 -10.20 -1.19
N LEU A 41 3.69 -10.62 -1.41
CA LEU A 41 2.74 -10.91 -0.34
C LEU A 41 3.20 -12.09 0.53
N ILE A 42 3.70 -13.17 -0.09
CA ILE A 42 4.23 -14.33 0.64
C ILE A 42 5.44 -13.92 1.48
N ARG A 43 6.35 -13.15 0.89
CA ARG A 43 7.57 -12.68 1.55
C ARG A 43 7.30 -11.71 2.70
N GLN A 44 6.18 -10.99 2.67
CA GLN A 44 5.85 -10.00 3.70
C GLN A 44 5.78 -10.59 5.12
N LEU A 45 5.41 -11.87 5.27
CA LEU A 45 5.36 -12.52 6.58
C LEU A 45 6.73 -12.65 7.27
N GLU A 46 7.82 -12.55 6.51
CA GLU A 46 9.20 -12.74 7.00
C GLU A 46 10.05 -11.47 6.82
N ASN A 47 9.45 -10.39 6.32
CA ASN A 47 10.17 -9.16 5.99
C ASN A 47 9.56 -7.95 6.71
N PRO A 48 10.37 -6.94 7.05
CA PRO A 48 9.87 -5.74 7.69
C PRO A 48 8.92 -4.95 6.78
N VAL A 49 8.11 -4.09 7.38
CA VAL A 49 7.29 -3.13 6.65
C VAL A 49 8.11 -1.86 6.38
N LEU A 50 8.51 -1.64 5.13
CA LEU A 50 9.34 -0.49 4.72
C LEU A 50 8.50 0.78 4.47
N TRP A 51 7.57 1.12 5.36
CA TRP A 51 6.58 2.18 5.13
C TRP A 51 7.20 3.57 4.85
N SER A 52 8.19 3.98 5.65
CA SER A 52 8.88 5.26 5.46
C SER A 52 9.51 5.36 4.06
N GLN A 53 10.16 4.27 3.63
CA GLN A 53 10.77 4.19 2.30
C GLN A 53 9.72 4.20 1.19
N THR A 54 8.55 3.58 1.40
CA THR A 54 7.44 3.59 0.45
C THR A 54 6.95 5.01 0.22
N ILE A 55 6.70 5.77 1.29
CA ILE A 55 6.23 7.16 1.19
C ILE A 55 7.29 8.07 0.55
N THR A 56 8.57 7.91 0.90
CA THR A 56 9.67 8.63 0.24
C THR A 56 9.77 8.28 -1.25
N SER A 57 9.64 7.01 -1.61
CA SER A 57 9.68 6.52 -2.99
C SER A 57 8.52 7.10 -3.82
N MET A 58 7.30 7.09 -3.27
CA MET A 58 6.13 7.72 -3.88
C MET A 58 6.31 9.24 -4.05
N SER A 59 6.84 9.92 -3.02
CA SER A 59 7.12 11.37 -3.07
C SER A 59 8.10 11.70 -4.20
N ASN A 60 9.17 10.91 -4.33
CA ASN A 60 10.19 11.10 -5.38
C ASN A 60 9.66 10.83 -6.80
N GLN A 61 8.56 10.09 -6.92
CA GLN A 61 7.87 9.84 -8.20
C GLN A 61 6.79 10.90 -8.50
N GLY A 62 6.71 11.98 -7.71
CA GLY A 62 5.81 13.10 -7.97
C GLY A 62 4.39 12.87 -7.49
N ILE A 63 4.15 11.97 -6.52
CA ILE A 63 2.84 11.86 -5.87
C ILE A 63 2.57 13.14 -5.08
N GLU A 64 1.41 13.75 -5.33
CA GLU A 64 1.05 15.07 -4.79
C GLU A 64 0.09 15.01 -3.61
N SER A 65 -0.56 13.87 -3.36
CA SER A 65 -1.47 13.69 -2.22
C SER A 65 -1.65 12.23 -1.85
N PHE A 66 -2.05 11.98 -0.61
CA PHE A 66 -2.38 10.66 -0.10
C PHE A 66 -3.79 10.64 0.50
N ILE A 67 -4.49 9.53 0.29
CA ILE A 67 -5.80 9.25 0.90
C ILE A 67 -5.67 7.94 1.69
N GLU A 68 -5.90 7.98 3.00
CA GLU A 68 -6.01 6.79 3.84
C GLU A 68 -7.45 6.25 3.77
N VAL A 69 -7.63 5.05 3.23
CA VAL A 69 -8.94 4.39 3.17
C VAL A 69 -9.02 3.38 4.31
N GLY A 70 -9.93 3.63 5.25
CA GLY A 70 -10.12 2.80 6.45
C GLY A 70 -10.35 3.62 7.71
N PRO A 71 -10.70 2.96 8.83
CA PRO A 71 -10.99 3.64 10.08
C PRO A 71 -9.74 4.26 10.72
N GLY A 72 -9.89 5.46 11.30
CA GLY A 72 -8.83 6.12 12.04
C GLY A 72 -7.91 6.97 11.17
N LYS A 73 -6.73 7.32 11.73
CA LYS A 73 -5.81 8.30 11.14
C LYS A 73 -4.34 7.93 11.29
N VAL A 74 -4.04 6.63 11.33
CA VAL A 74 -2.69 6.15 11.65
C VAL A 74 -1.75 6.45 10.49
N LEU A 75 -2.11 6.07 9.26
CA LEU A 75 -1.28 6.32 8.09
C LEU A 75 -1.23 7.81 7.76
N GLN A 76 -2.30 8.56 7.99
CA GLN A 76 -2.28 10.03 7.97
C GLN A 76 -1.19 10.61 8.88
N GLY A 77 -1.12 10.15 10.13
CA GLY A 77 -0.11 10.59 11.08
C GLY A 77 1.31 10.18 10.68
N LEU A 78 1.50 8.93 10.22
CA LEU A 78 2.79 8.44 9.76
C LEU A 78 3.29 9.21 8.53
N ASN A 79 2.45 9.38 7.52
CA ASN A 79 2.80 10.06 6.27
C ASN A 79 3.19 11.53 6.55
N LYS A 80 2.45 12.23 7.42
CA LYS A 80 2.80 13.60 7.85
C LYS A 80 4.15 13.70 8.56
N ARG A 81 4.55 12.67 9.32
CA ARG A 81 5.89 12.62 9.95
C ARG A 81 7.00 12.32 8.95
N ILE A 82 6.72 11.52 7.93
CA ILE A 82 7.70 11.15 6.89
C ILE A 82 7.89 12.30 5.90
N ASN A 83 6.80 12.88 5.40
CA ASN A 83 6.82 14.01 4.49
C ASN A 83 5.66 14.98 4.80
N PRO A 84 5.91 16.07 5.56
CA PRO A 84 4.87 17.02 5.94
C PRO A 84 4.38 17.90 4.79
N GLN A 85 5.06 17.90 3.64
CA GLN A 85 4.72 18.77 2.51
C GLN A 85 3.61 18.19 1.62
N ILE A 86 3.38 16.86 1.68
CA ILE A 86 2.35 16.21 0.88
C ILE A 86 1.05 16.17 1.68
N PRO A 87 -0.06 16.74 1.16
CA PRO A 87 -1.38 16.62 1.76
C PRO A 87 -1.79 15.16 1.99
N VAL A 88 -2.36 14.90 3.17
CA VAL A 88 -2.93 13.59 3.51
C VAL A 88 -4.32 13.76 4.10
N SER A 89 -5.29 13.09 3.50
CA SER A 89 -6.68 13.00 3.97
C SER A 89 -7.05 11.53 4.27
N GLY A 90 -8.25 11.29 4.78
CA GLY A 90 -8.76 9.95 5.05
C GLY A 90 -10.23 9.81 4.72
N ILE A 91 -10.65 8.57 4.45
CA ILE A 91 -12.02 8.16 4.15
C ILE A 91 -12.34 6.93 5.00
N GLU A 92 -13.26 7.09 5.94
CA GLU A 92 -13.71 6.02 6.83
C GLU A 92 -15.21 5.73 6.73
N SER A 93 -15.96 6.52 5.94
CA SER A 93 -17.41 6.33 5.76
C SER A 93 -17.87 6.69 4.34
N ILE A 94 -19.04 6.17 3.96
CA ILE A 94 -19.68 6.48 2.68
C ILE A 94 -19.96 7.98 2.55
N ALA A 95 -20.42 8.64 3.62
CA ALA A 95 -20.66 10.09 3.60
C ALA A 95 -19.38 10.90 3.32
N GLN A 96 -18.22 10.45 3.82
CA GLN A 96 -16.93 11.09 3.49
C GLN A 96 -16.51 10.82 2.05
N LEU A 97 -16.80 9.62 1.52
CA LEU A 97 -16.56 9.28 0.12
C LEU A 97 -17.43 10.15 -0.81
N GLU A 98 -18.70 10.36 -0.49
CA GLU A 98 -19.62 11.21 -1.27
C GLU A 98 -19.20 12.69 -1.28
N ALA A 99 -18.51 13.14 -0.22
CA ALA A 99 -17.98 14.49 -0.15
C ALA A 99 -16.69 14.69 -0.98
N LEU A 100 -16.06 13.61 -1.45
CA LEU A 100 -14.97 13.68 -2.42
C LEU A 100 -15.57 13.84 -3.82
N ASN A 101 -15.47 15.04 -4.36
CA ASN A 101 -15.76 15.31 -5.77
C ASN A 101 -14.65 14.67 -6.62
N VAL A 102 -14.78 13.38 -6.93
CA VAL A 102 -13.95 12.66 -7.91
C VAL A 102 -14.63 12.68 -9.26
#